data_AF-A0A9D1U8P3-F1
#
_entry.id   AF-A0A9D1U8P3-F1
#
_cell.length_a   1.000
_cell.length_b   1.000
_cell.length_c   1.000
_cell.angle_alpha   90.00
_cell.angle_beta   90.00
_cell.angle_gamma   90.00
#
_symmetry.space_group_name_H-M   'P 1'
#
loop_
_entity.id
_entity.type
_entity.pdbx_description
1 polymer ?
#
loop_
_entity_poly.entity_id
_entity_poly.type
_entity_poly.pdbx_seq_one_letter_code
_entity_poly.pdbx_strand_id
1 'polypeptide(L)' 'NAEAFNCLFCYCPLYFLEECPGAPRWTSRGVKDCSACRFPHRPENYDAVIARLSAAIRDRAAKRAPEER' A
#
# COMPACT_ATOMS: atom_id res chain seq x y z
N ASN A 1 -6.65 23.15 -11.49
CA ASN A 1 -5.22 22.76 -11.54
C ASN A 1 -4.57 23.24 -10.25
N ALA A 2 -3.72 22.41 -9.62
CA ALA A 2 -3.03 22.58 -8.32
C ALA A 2 -3.78 22.20 -7.02
N GLU A 3 -5.09 22.45 -6.87
CA GLU A 3 -5.76 22.26 -5.55
C GLU A 3 -5.87 20.80 -5.06
N ALA A 4 -5.91 19.82 -5.97
CA ALA A 4 -5.99 18.39 -5.64
C ALA A 4 -4.64 17.65 -5.73
N PHE A 5 -3.57 18.33 -6.18
CA PHE A 5 -2.25 17.72 -6.26
C PHE A 5 -1.62 17.69 -4.87
N ASN A 6 -1.47 16.50 -4.31
CA ASN A 6 -0.91 16.29 -2.98
C ASN A 6 0.07 15.12 -3.01
N CYS A 7 1.26 15.30 -2.43
CA CYS A 7 2.29 14.26 -2.32
C CYS A 7 1.78 12.97 -1.64
N LEU A 8 0.77 13.07 -0.77
CA LEU A 8 0.08 11.93 -0.15
C LEU A 8 -0.45 10.93 -1.18
N PHE A 9 -0.76 11.39 -2.39
CA PHE A 9 -1.33 10.59 -3.46
C PHE A 9 -0.33 10.24 -4.57
N CYS A 10 0.97 10.51 -4.38
CA CYS A 10 1.98 10.25 -5.43
C CYS A 10 2.77 8.95 -5.21
N TYR A 11 2.63 8.32 -4.05
CA TYR A 11 3.36 7.11 -3.69
C TYR A 11 2.41 6.03 -3.16
N CYS A 12 2.69 4.77 -3.49
CA CYS A 12 1.95 3.62 -2.99
C CYS A 12 2.62 3.03 -1.74
N PRO A 13 2.13 3.29 -0.51
CA PRO A 13 2.70 2.69 0.69
C PRO A 13 2.37 1.19 0.82
N LEU A 14 1.49 0.67 -0.04
CA LEU A 14 1.06 -0.74 -0.05
C LEU A 14 1.90 -1.62 -0.99
N TYR A 15 3.03 -1.13 -1.50
CA TYR A 15 3.85 -1.83 -2.49
C TYR A 15 4.30 -3.22 -2.01
N PHE A 16 4.54 -3.40 -0.71
CA PHE A 16 5.02 -4.67 -0.14
C PHE A 16 3.90 -5.69 0.14
N LEU A 17 2.62 -5.32 -0.01
CA LEU A 17 1.50 -6.22 0.28
C LEU A 17 1.23 -7.14 -0.90
N GLU A 18 1.12 -8.44 -0.64
CA GLU A 18 0.64 -9.42 -1.63
C GLU A 18 -0.84 -9.16 -1.94
N GLU A 19 -1.67 -9.10 -0.89
CA GLU A 19 -3.07 -8.69 -0.96
C GLU A 19 -3.19 -7.16 -1.09
N CYS A 20 -3.08 -6.68 -2.33
CA CYS A 20 -3.17 -5.26 -2.67
C CYS A 20 -4.60 -4.88 -3.08
N PRO A 21 -5.21 -3.84 -2.49
CA PRO A 21 -6.54 -3.36 -2.91
C PRO A 21 -6.52 -2.58 -4.24
N GLY A 22 -5.33 -2.26 -4.76
CA GLY A 22 -5.17 -1.63 -6.07
C GLY A 22 -5.18 -2.64 -7.22
N ALA A 23 -4.80 -2.18 -8.41
CA ALA A 23 -4.64 -3.02 -9.59
C ALA A 23 -3.16 -3.06 -10.03
N PRO A 24 -2.26 -3.67 -9.22
CA PRO A 24 -0.87 -3.87 -9.62
C PRO A 24 -0.80 -4.89 -10.76
N ARG A 25 0.25 -4.81 -11.57
CA ARG A 25 0.62 -5.88 -12.50
C ARG A 25 1.68 -6.74 -11.85
N TRP A 26 1.79 -7.98 -12.30
CA TRP A 26 2.85 -8.89 -11.88
C TRP A 26 3.70 -9.25 -13.08
N THR A 27 5.01 -9.05 -12.93
CA THR A 27 5.97 -9.46 -13.96
C THR A 27 6.07 -10.98 -14.01
N SER A 28 6.64 -11.54 -15.09
CA SER A 28 6.92 -12.97 -15.21
C SER A 28 7.87 -13.51 -14.13
N ARG A 29 8.60 -12.64 -13.43
CA ARG A 29 9.49 -12.98 -12.31
C ARG A 29 8.81 -12.85 -10.94
N GLY A 30 7.50 -12.62 -10.90
CA GLY A 30 6.76 -12.45 -9.65
C GLY A 30 7.01 -11.11 -8.94
N VAL A 31 7.64 -10.13 -9.60
CA VAL A 31 7.78 -8.77 -9.05
C VAL A 31 6.50 -7.99 -9.28
N LYS A 32 5.99 -7.35 -8.22
CA LYS A 32 4.84 -6.46 -8.26
C LYS A 32 5.20 -5.12 -8.89
N ASP A 33 4.54 -4.79 -9.99
CA ASP A 33 4.67 -3.52 -10.71
C ASP A 33 3.44 -2.64 -10.45
N CYS A 34 3.67 -1.54 -9.73
CA CYS A 34 2.65 -0.54 -9.40
C CYS A 34 2.69 0.70 -10.30
N SER A 35 3.55 0.76 -11.33
CA SER A 35 3.74 1.95 -12.17
C SER A 35 2.46 2.43 -12.87
N ALA A 36 1.55 1.52 -13.19
CA ALA A 36 0.25 1.81 -13.79
C ALA A 36 -0.92 1.90 -12.77
N CYS A 37 -0.66 1.65 -11.49
CA CYS A 37 -1.68 1.65 -10.45
C CYS A 37 -2.05 3.10 -10.07
N ARG A 38 -3.35 3.40 -10.08
CA ARG A 38 -3.89 4.72 -9.71
C ARG A 38 -4.62 4.72 -8.38
N PHE A 39 -4.59 3.61 -7.64
CA PHE A 39 -5.32 3.47 -6.38
C PHE A 39 -4.92 4.52 -5.34
N PRO A 40 -3.62 4.72 -5.01
CA PRO A 40 -3.23 5.77 -4.07
C PRO A 40 -3.35 7.18 -4.66
N HIS A 41 -3.57 7.33 -5.97
CA HIS A 41 -3.63 8.62 -6.67
C HIS A 41 -5.00 9.30 -6.57
N ARG A 42 -5.95 8.68 -5.87
CA ARG A 42 -7.33 9.13 -5.72
C ARG A 42 -7.58 9.49 -4.26
N PRO A 43 -7.96 10.74 -3.93
CA PRO A 43 -8.24 11.15 -2.55
C PRO A 43 -9.27 10.25 -1.85
N GLU A 44 -10.24 9.74 -2.60
CA GLU A 44 -11.32 8.89 -2.09
C GLU A 44 -10.81 7.54 -1.54
N ASN A 45 -9.60 7.13 -1.92
CA ASN A 45 -8.98 5.88 -1.45
C ASN A 45 -8.06 6.08 -0.23
N TYR A 46 -7.85 7.32 0.22
CA TYR A 46 -6.87 7.62 1.28
C TYR A 46 -7.12 6.80 2.55
N ASP A 47 -8.35 6.80 3.05
CA ASP A 47 -8.71 6.08 4.28
C ASP A 47 -8.50 4.56 4.13
N ALA A 48 -8.81 4.01 2.95
CA ALA A 48 -8.57 2.59 2.66
C ALA A 48 -7.07 2.25 2.64
N VAL A 49 -6.24 3.14 2.07
CA VAL A 49 -4.78 3.01 2.06
C VAL A 49 -4.23 3.01 3.49
N ILE A 50 -4.63 3.99 4.30
CA ILE A 50 -4.16 4.12 5.69
C ILE A 50 -4.62 2.94 6.55
N ALA A 51 -5.87 2.49 6.40
CA ALA A 51 -6.39 1.33 7.11
C ALA A 51 -5.59 0.06 6.79
N ARG A 52 -5.30 -0.19 5.51
CA ARG A 52 -4.55 -1.38 5.09
C ARG A 52 -3.08 -1.32 5.52
N LEU A 53 -2.44 -0.15 5.42
CA LEU A 53 -1.08 0.07 5.89
C LEU A 53 -0.97 -0.16 7.40
N SER A 54 -1.89 0.41 8.18
CA SER A 54 -1.93 0.27 9.63
C SER A 54 -2.13 -1.18 10.06
N ALA A 55 -3.02 -1.92 9.39
CA ALA A 55 -3.19 -3.34 9.62
C ALA A 55 -1.89 -4.11 9.37
N ALA A 56 -1.24 -3.85 8.22
CA ALA A 56 0.01 -4.53 7.87
C ALA A 56 1.16 -4.25 8.85
N ILE A 57 1.25 -3.03 9.38
CA ILE A 57 2.23 -2.68 10.42
C ILE A 57 1.95 -3.44 11.71
N ARG A 58 0.68 -3.50 12.15
CA ARG A 58 0.27 -4.28 13.34
C ARG A 58 0.57 -5.77 13.17
N ASP A 59 0.23 -6.35 12.03
CA ASP A 59 0.48 -7.77 11.74
C ASP A 59 1.98 -8.08 11.78
N ARG A 60 2.82 -7.20 11.24
CA ARG A 60 4.28 -7.34 11.30
C ARG A 60 4.84 -7.16 12.70
N ALA A 61 4.30 -6.22 13.48
CA ALA A 61 4.71 -6.01 14.86
C ALA A 61 4.37 -7.24 15.71
N ALA A 62 3.17 -7.81 15.56
CA ALA A 62 2.75 -9.02 16.24
C ALA A 62 3.65 -10.22 15.91
N LYS A 63 4.02 -10.40 14.62
CA LYS A 63 4.96 -11.45 14.18
C LYS A 63 6.40 -11.24 14.65
N ARG A 64 6.77 -10.01 15.01
CA ARG A 64 8.10 -9.64 15.52
C ARG A 64 8.17 -9.61 17.04
N ALA A 65 7.04 -9.70 17.75
CA ALA A 65 7.05 -9.84 19.20
C ALA A 65 7.90 -11.08 19.51
N PRO A 66 8.89 -10.98 20.41
CA PRO A 66 9.68 -12.13 20.79
C PRO A 66 8.71 -13.20 21.28
N GLU A 67 8.80 -14.39 20.67
CA GLU A 67 8.15 -15.59 21.19
C GLU A 67 8.46 -15.63 22.69
N GLU A 68 7.43 -15.57 23.53
CA GLU A 68 7.56 -15.59 24.98
C GLU A 68 8.48 -16.76 25.36
N ARG A 69 9.56 -16.43 26.07
CA ARG A 69 10.58 -17.36 26.54
C ARG A 69 10.04 -18.27 27.63
#